data_AF-F9CWY3-F1
#
_entry.id   AF-F9CWY3-F1
#
_cell.length_a   1.000
_cell.length_b   1.000
_cell.length_c   1.000
_cell.angle_alpha   90.00
_cell.angle_beta   90.00
_cell.angle_gamma   90.00
#
_symmetry.space_group_name_H-M   'P 1'
#
loop_
_entity.id
_entity.type
_entity.pdbx_description
1 polymer ?
#
loop_
_entity_poly.entity_id
_entity_poly.type
_entity_poly.pdbx_seq_one_letter_code
_entity_poly.pdbx_strand_id
1 'polypeptide(L)' 'MQNKKLEDKRYQELIKQKEEFEKNRPHDIESMRRWKHSMGKILEELELFKK' A
#
# COMPACT_ATOMS: atom_id res chain seq x y z
N MET A 1 0.68 8.78 24.54
CA MET A 1 1.79 8.23 23.72
C MET A 1 1.46 6.85 23.10
N GLN A 2 0.19 6.46 22.93
CA GLN A 2 -0.18 5.15 22.34
C GLN A 2 -0.33 5.16 20.81
N ASN A 3 -0.61 6.30 20.18
CA ASN A 3 -0.87 6.39 18.74
C ASN A 3 0.35 6.13 17.84
N LYS A 4 1.55 6.61 18.22
CA LYS A 4 2.76 6.42 17.39
C LYS A 4 3.09 4.95 17.11
N LYS A 5 2.92 4.06 18.09
CA LYS A 5 3.17 2.62 17.91
C LYS A 5 2.16 1.94 16.99
N LEU A 6 0.93 2.45 16.93
CA LEU A 6 -0.13 1.94 16.07
C LEU A 6 0.06 2.46 14.63
N GLU A 7 0.43 3.74 14.51
CA GLU A 7 0.81 4.37 13.24
C GLU A 7 2.02 3.67 12.61
N ASP A 8 3.07 3.39 13.39
CA ASP A 8 4.25 2.65 12.91
C ASP A 8 3.88 1.24 12.42
N LYS A 9 3.01 0.53 13.14
CA LYS A 9 2.57 -0.83 12.73
C LYS A 9 1.80 -0.80 11.42
N ARG A 10 0.87 0.15 11.27
CA ARG A 10 0.08 0.28 10.05
C ARG A 10 0.96 0.70 8.86
N TYR A 11 1.89 1.62 9.08
CA TYR A 11 2.87 2.01 8.08
C TYR A 11 3.70 0.81 7.60
N GLN A 12 4.25 0.00 8.51
CA GLN A 12 5.00 -1.21 8.17
C GLN A 12 4.14 -2.23 7.40
N GLU A 13 2.88 -2.39 7.78
CA GLU A 13 1.93 -3.25 7.07
C GLU A 13 1.68 -2.77 5.63
N LEU A 14 1.49 -1.48 5.43
CA LEU A 14 1.30 -0.88 4.10
C LEU A 14 2.53 -1.04 3.20
N ILE A 15 3.73 -0.88 3.77
CA ILE A 15 4.98 -1.15 3.03
C ILE A 15 5.04 -2.60 2.58
N LYS A 16 4.76 -3.55 3.49
CA LYS A 16 4.73 -4.98 3.15
C LYS A 16 3.67 -5.29 2.08
N GLN A 17 2.47 -4.73 2.20
CA GLN A 17 1.41 -4.89 1.21
C GLN A 17 1.83 -4.34 -0.15
N LYS A 18 2.43 -3.15 -0.20
CA LYS A 18 2.97 -2.56 -1.44
C LYS A 18 3.98 -3.50 -2.11
N GLU A 19 4.96 -4.01 -1.36
CA GLU A 19 5.97 -4.91 -1.90
C GLU A 19 5.36 -6.21 -2.44
N GLU A 20 4.42 -6.80 -1.71
CA GLU A 20 3.70 -8.00 -2.15
C GLU A 20 2.86 -7.74 -3.41
N PHE A 21 2.22 -6.57 -3.48
CA PHE A 21 1.46 -6.15 -4.65
C PHE A 21 2.36 -5.93 -5.87
N GLU A 22 3.56 -5.35 -5.68
CA GLU A 22 4.56 -5.19 -6.76
C GLU A 22 5.08 -6.54 -7.27
N LYS A 23 5.31 -7.51 -6.38
CA LYS A 23 5.71 -8.88 -6.77
C LYS A 23 4.63 -9.59 -7.58
N ASN A 24 3.37 -9.34 -7.27
CA ASN A 24 2.21 -9.93 -7.95
C ASN A 24 1.64 -9.02 -9.05
N ARG A 25 2.45 -8.13 -9.63
CA ARG A 25 2.00 -7.24 -10.70
C ARG A 25 1.55 -8.07 -11.91
N PRO A 26 0.28 -7.98 -12.31
CA PRO A 26 -0.23 -8.74 -13.43
C PRO A 26 0.31 -8.20 -14.76
N HIS A 27 0.22 -9.01 -15.81
CA HIS A 27 0.66 -8.64 -17.16
C HIS A 27 -0.52 -8.38 -18.10
N ASP A 28 -1.72 -8.86 -17.78
CA ASP A 28 -2.92 -8.60 -18.57
C ASP A 28 -3.51 -7.21 -18.27
N ILE A 29 -4.10 -6.59 -19.29
CA ILE A 29 -4.57 -5.19 -19.25
C ILE A 29 -5.67 -4.99 -18.20
N GLU A 30 -6.61 -5.94 -18.09
CA GLU A 30 -7.76 -5.81 -17.19
C GLU A 30 -7.33 -5.91 -15.72
N SER A 31 -6.48 -6.88 -15.40
CA SER A 31 -5.93 -7.03 -14.05
C SER A 31 -4.94 -5.93 -13.73
N MET A 32 -4.20 -5.40 -14.71
CA MET A 32 -3.36 -4.20 -14.53
C MET A 32 -4.19 -2.98 -14.14
N ARG A 33 -5.40 -2.82 -14.67
CA ARG A 33 -6.30 -1.73 -14.28
C ARG A 33 -6.74 -1.87 -12.82
N ARG A 34 -7.15 -3.08 -12.40
CA ARG A 34 -7.49 -3.37 -10.99
C ARG A 34 -6.28 -3.19 -10.07
N TRP A 35 -5.12 -3.67 -10.51
CA TRP A 35 -3.88 -3.57 -9.78
C TRP A 35 -3.48 -2.12 -9.56
N LYS A 36 -3.55 -1.27 -10.60
CA LYS A 36 -3.27 0.17 -10.48
C LYS A 36 -4.20 0.85 -9.47
N HIS A 37 -5.50 0.50 -9.49
CA HIS A 37 -6.47 1.05 -8.54
C HIS A 37 -6.16 0.67 -7.10
N SER A 38 -5.90 -0.62 -6.84
CA SER A 38 -5.57 -1.11 -5.51
C SER A 38 -4.21 -0.59 -5.01
N MET A 39 -3.19 -0.53 -5.88
CA MET A 39 -1.90 0.08 -5.57
C MET A 39 -2.03 1.57 -5.23
N GLY A 40 -2.88 2.30 -5.98
CA GLY A 40 -3.17 3.71 -5.71
C GLY A 40 -3.66 3.94 -4.28
N LYS A 41 -4.59 3.11 -3.79
CA LYS A 41 -5.09 3.19 -2.41
C LYS A 41 -4.00 2.97 -1.36
N ILE A 42 -3.11 2.00 -1.57
CA ILE A 42 -1.99 1.73 -0.65
C ILE A 42 -1.06 2.95 -0.60
N LEU A 43 -0.78 3.56 -1.75
CA LEU A 43 0.06 4.75 -1.83
C LEU A 43 -0.60 5.98 -1.18
N GLU A 44 -1.89 6.21 -1.43
CA GLU A 44 -2.65 7.29 -0.78
C GLU A 44 -2.63 7.14 0.75
N GLU A 45 -2.80 5.91 1.27
CA GLU A 45 -2.73 5.68 2.72
C GLU A 45 -1.32 5.90 3.27
N LEU A 46 -0.28 5.50 2.54
CA LEU A 46 1.11 5.78 2.92
C LEU A 46 1.45 7.27 2.94
N GLU A 47 0.83 8.08 2.08
CA GLU A 47 1.01 9.54 2.08
C GLU A 47 0.44 10.20 3.34
N LEU A 48 -0.58 9.62 3.97
CA LEU A 48 -1.13 10.12 5.23
C LEU A 48 -0.13 10.02 6.40
N PHE A 49 0.84 9.10 6.32
CA PHE A 49 1.90 8.95 7.33
C PHE A 49 3.11 9.87 7.10
N LYS A 50 3.19 10.56 5.95
CA LYS A 50 4.28 11.51 5.65
C LYS A 50 4.00 12.93 6.15
N LYS A 51 2.82 13.16 6.73
CA LYS A 51 2.33 14.46 7.22
C LYS A 51 2.59 14.64 8.71
#